data_AF-A0A9X2K913-F1
#
_entry.id   AF-A0A9X2K913-F1
#
_cell.length_a   1.000
_cell.length_b   1.000
_cell.length_c   1.000
_cell.angle_alpha   90.00
_cell.angle_beta   90.00
_cell.angle_gamma   90.00
#
_symmetry.space_group_name_H-M   'P 1'
#
loop_
_entity.id
_entity.type
_entity.pdbx_description
1 polymer ?
#
loop_
_entity_poly.entity_id
_entity_poly.type
_entity_poly.pdbx_seq_one_letter_code
_entity_poly.pdbx_strand_id
1 'polypeptide(L)' 'MTALELARVGYDAYGDHVDWVNHAGNVMPRWRELPKPQREAWTAAAEAIERAALKERGSV' A
#
# COMPACT_ATOMS: atom_id res chain seq x y z
N MET A 1 13.83 -3.12 -1.93
CA MET A 1 12.72 -2.20 -2.16
C MET A 1 12.56 -1.34 -0.91
N THR A 2 12.29 -0.06 -1.08
CA THR A 2 11.96 0.87 0.01
C THR A 2 10.50 0.68 0.45
N ALA A 3 10.15 1.19 1.63
CA ALA A 3 8.76 1.21 2.08
C ALA A 3 7.82 1.96 1.12
N LEU A 4 8.32 3.00 0.43
CA LEU A 4 7.57 3.71 -0.60
C LEU A 4 7.25 2.81 -1.80
N GLU A 5 8.22 2.00 -2.23
CA GLU A 5 8.01 1.04 -3.33
C GLU A 5 7.04 -0.06 -2.92
N LEU A 6 7.17 -0.60 -1.70
CA LEU A 6 6.22 -1.57 -1.13
C LEU A 6 4.81 -1.00 -1.03
N ALA A 7 4.67 0.25 -0.61
CA ALA A 7 3.38 0.93 -0.51
C ALA A 7 2.71 1.09 -1.87
N ARG A 8 3.46 1.47 -2.90
CA ARG A 8 2.94 1.54 -4.26
C ARG A 8 2.47 0.18 -4.74
N VAL A 9 3.28 -0.86 -4.56
CA VAL A 9 2.93 -2.23 -4.96
C VAL A 9 1.67 -2.70 -4.21
N GLY A 10 1.58 -2.45 -2.90
CA GLY A 10 0.41 -2.79 -2.10
C GLY A 10 -0.85 -2.04 -2.53
N TYR A 11 -0.73 -0.75 -2.86
CA TYR A 11 -1.85 0.04 -3.38
C TYR A 11 -2.32 -0.44 -4.74
N ASP A 12 -1.38 -0.72 -5.66
CA ASP A 12 -1.69 -1.24 -7.00
C ASP A 12 -2.39 -2.60 -6.87
N ALA A 13 -1.89 -3.50 -6.00
CA ALA A 13 -2.52 -4.80 -5.74
C ALA A 13 -3.92 -4.67 -5.12
N TYR A 14 -4.12 -3.72 -4.18
CA TYR A 14 -5.45 -3.42 -3.65
C TYR A 14 -6.38 -2.90 -4.76
N GLY A 15 -5.90 -2.00 -5.60
CA GLY A 15 -6.64 -1.48 -6.76
C GLY A 15 -7.06 -2.60 -7.71
N ASP A 16 -6.14 -3.49 -8.08
CA ASP A 16 -6.44 -4.64 -8.94
C ASP A 16 -7.47 -5.59 -8.31
N HIS A 17 -7.45 -5.77 -6.98
CA HIS A 17 -8.43 -6.62 -6.29
C HIS A 17 -9.85 -6.04 -6.30
N VAL A 18 -9.98 -4.71 -6.28
CA VAL A 18 -11.29 -4.02 -6.23
C VAL A 18 -11.69 -3.44 -7.59
N ASP A 19 -11.10 -3.93 -8.67
CA ASP A 19 -11.32 -3.45 -10.05
C ASP A 19 -11.14 -1.92 -10.21
N TRP A 20 -10.25 -1.33 -9.41
CA TRP A 20 -10.02 0.12 -9.34
C TRP A 20 -11.30 0.93 -9.03
N VAL A 21 -12.27 0.33 -8.33
CA VAL A 21 -13.49 0.98 -7.86
C VAL A 21 -13.53 0.94 -6.33
N ASN A 22 -13.68 2.10 -5.71
CA ASN A 22 -13.75 2.19 -4.25
C ASN A 22 -15.13 1.78 -3.71
N HIS A 23 -15.24 1.69 -2.37
CA HIS A 23 -16.49 1.29 -1.69
C HIS A 23 -17.70 2.18 -1.99
N ALA A 24 -17.48 3.40 -2.49
CA ALA A 24 -18.53 4.34 -2.87
C ALA A 24 -18.87 4.28 -4.37
N GLY A 25 -18.32 3.30 -5.11
CA GLY A 25 -18.55 3.14 -6.56
C GLY A 25 -17.73 4.09 -7.43
N ASN A 26 -16.78 4.85 -6.86
CA ASN A 26 -15.97 5.80 -7.62
C ASN A 26 -14.66 5.16 -8.09
N VAL A 27 -14.20 5.56 -9.28
CA VAL A 27 -12.90 5.16 -9.81
C VAL A 27 -11.79 5.63 -8.87
N MET A 28 -10.86 4.73 -8.56
CA MET A 28 -9.69 5.01 -7.75
C MET A 28 -8.61 5.73 -8.58
N PRO A 29 -7.94 6.75 -8.00
CA PRO A 29 -6.81 7.39 -8.65
C PRO A 29 -5.62 6.44 -8.77
N ARG A 30 -4.72 6.66 -9.74
CA ARG A 30 -3.42 5.98 -9.72
C ARG A 30 -2.56 6.50 -8.57
N TRP A 31 -1.52 5.75 -8.19
CA TRP A 31 -0.63 6.13 -7.08
C TRP A 31 -0.11 7.58 -7.13
N ARG A 32 0.26 8.06 -8.32
CA ARG A 32 0.74 9.44 -8.54
C ARG A 32 -0.33 10.52 -8.31
N GLU A 33 -1.60 10.17 -8.49
CA GLU A 33 -2.76 11.05 -8.36
C GLU A 33 -3.32 11.05 -6.94
N LEU A 34 -2.96 10.07 -6.10
CA LEU A 34 -3.34 10.08 -4.69
C LEU A 34 -2.88 11.36 -4.01
N PRO A 35 -3.69 11.97 -3.13
CA PRO A 35 -3.21 13.07 -2.33
C PRO A 35 -2.12 12.59 -1.34
N LYS A 36 -1.25 13.52 -0.94
CA LYS A 36 -0.07 13.22 -0.12
C LYS A 36 -0.41 12.43 1.17
N PRO A 37 -1.45 12.79 1.95
CA PRO A 37 -1.79 12.05 3.16
C PRO A 37 -2.11 10.57 2.92
N GLN A 38 -2.76 10.23 1.81
CA GLN A 38 -3.07 8.84 1.48
C GLN A 38 -1.80 8.06 1.12
N ARG A 39 -0.87 8.65 0.35
CA ARG A 39 0.43 8.01 0.07
C ARG A 39 1.24 7.78 1.34
N GLU A 40 1.23 8.73 2.27
CA GLU A 40 1.90 8.60 3.57
C GLU A 40 1.28 7.48 4.40
N ALA A 41 -0.05 7.36 4.44
CA ALA A 41 -0.73 6.28 5.14
C ALA A 41 -0.36 4.88 4.59
N TRP A 42 -0.35 4.72 3.26
CA TRP A 42 0.10 3.47 2.63
C TRP A 42 1.59 3.19 2.88
N THR A 43 2.42 4.23 2.90
CA THR A 43 3.85 4.10 3.24
C THR A 43 4.04 3.61 4.67
N ALA A 44 3.35 4.20 5.65
CA ALA A 44 3.41 3.77 7.04
C ALA A 44 2.91 2.33 7.23
N ALA A 45 1.86 1.93 6.52
CA ALA A 45 1.36 0.55 6.53
C ALA A 45 2.41 -0.44 5.98
N ALA A 46 3.03 -0.11 4.85
CA ALA A 46 4.08 -0.92 4.24
C ALA A 46 5.28 -1.10 5.17
N GLU A 47 5.74 -0.03 5.84
CA GLU A 47 6.81 -0.12 6.84
C GLU A 47 6.43 -1.05 8.01
N ALA A 48 5.20 -0.95 8.52
CA ALA A 48 4.75 -1.79 9.62
C ALA A 48 4.71 -3.28 9.24
N ILE A 49 4.21 -3.60 8.04
CA ILE A 49 4.17 -4.96 7.49
C ILE A 49 5.58 -5.49 7.26
N GLU A 50 6.48 -4.69 6.68
CA GLU A 50 7.88 -5.07 6.46
C GLU A 50 8.58 -5.41 7.79
N ARG A 51 8.42 -4.56 8.81
CA ARG A 51 8.96 -4.82 10.15
C ARG A 51 8.41 -6.10 10.77
N ALA A 52 7.10 -6.35 10.66
CA ALA A 52 6.48 -7.56 11.17
C ALA A 52 7.02 -8.81 10.47
N ALA A 53 7.10 -8.79 9.14
CA ALA A 53 7.60 -9.91 8.34
C ALA A 53 9.09 -10.20 8.59
N LEU A 54 9.92 -9.18 8.86
CA LEU A 54 11.31 -9.36 9.26
C LEU A 54 11.43 -10.00 10.66
N LYS A 55 10.57 -9.59 11.61
CA LYS A 55 10.55 -10.18 12.95
C LYS A 55 10.21 -11.68 12.90
N GLU A 56 9.24 -12.06 12.08
CA GLU A 56 8.86 -13.47 11.89
C GLU A 56 10.01 -14.29 11.28
N ARG A 57 10.68 -13.76 10.25
CA ARG A 57 11.83 -14.42 9.61
C ARG A 57 13.07 -14.53 10.50
N GLY A 58 13.25 -13.61 11.44
CA GLY A 58 14.34 -13.62 12.41
C GLY A 58 14.04 -14.39 13.70
N SER A 59 12.83 -14.94 13.86
CA SER A 59 12.43 -15.73 15.03
C SER A 59 12.63 -17.24 14.83
N VAL A 60 13.66 -17.62 14.05
CA VAL A 60 14.11 -19.01 13.85
C VAL A 60 15.30 -19.29 14.75
#